data_AF-A0A2T7DXK0-F1
#
_entry.id   AF-A0A2T7DXK0-F1
#
_cell.length_a   1.000
_cell.length_b   1.000
_cell.length_c   1.000
_cell.angle_alpha   90.00
_cell.angle_beta   90.00
_cell.angle_gamma   90.00
#
_symmetry.space_group_name_H-M   'P 1'
#
loop_
_entity.id
_entity.type
_entity.pdbx_description
1 polymer ?
#
loop_
_entity_poly.entity_id
_entity_poly.type
_entity_poly.pdbx_seq_one_letter_code
_entity_poly.pdbx_strand_id
1 'polypeptide(L)'
;MAAPAPEPAAEPSATLSIYKAARSIKRRASTLYNALRSVAEDAAFVAEVAALWPALPLVANLRCGLWYAPPRAFAATCYFKSTDGHAGNWSFSTARLNLHLALLAGNRGGCIIVDSTRRGKRFPDSMSKTIPIWCCVLNRAIERHRLRAIHKGGEVNCEVSSTMLNGETKSNSFSSNWDSSVHLPVWVLGTEKNAIEGRIEEWTDQFESCGADIHSLAISLQKPLRPLWISQRTRIWLNEVPEIESWDFIPIILISASASDAVATQRMSSEFSWQYIPGAGDDEESWARGLTPTLFWKHSYDLLDAGPDHCNQLVADIVEKDRVYRVQRGEHSPQITAKPLKGYDDLKCNDDRTSTMWPMNSDPCTSATDAQCSNSGHLLFWIGTSNLAVSSTLQGLKG
;
A
#
# COMPACT_ATOMS: atom_id res chain seq x y z
N MET A 1 23.00 69.97 31.91
CA MET A 1 21.84 69.25 31.36
C MET A 1 22.28 68.58 30.07
N ALA A 2 22.58 67.28 30.12
CA ALA A 2 22.95 66.48 28.96
C ALA A 2 21.71 65.67 28.53
N ALA A 3 21.39 65.71 27.24
CA ALA A 3 20.24 65.03 26.65
C ALA A 3 20.42 63.49 26.65
N PRO A 4 19.33 62.70 26.78
CA PRO A 4 19.42 61.25 26.81
C PRO A 4 19.65 60.66 25.41
N ALA A 5 20.41 59.57 25.34
CA ALA A 5 20.67 58.80 24.13
C ALA A 5 19.39 58.07 23.64
N PRO A 6 19.24 57.84 22.32
CA PRO A 6 18.05 57.18 21.77
C PRO A 6 18.07 55.66 22.03
N GLU A 7 16.91 55.11 22.34
CA GLU A 7 16.66 53.66 22.46
C GLU A 7 16.84 52.93 21.11
N PRO A 8 17.29 51.66 21.11
CA PRO A 8 17.40 50.87 19.89
C PRO A 8 16.01 50.51 19.33
N ALA A 9 15.81 50.79 18.06
CA ALA A 9 14.59 50.49 17.32
C ALA A 9 14.28 48.98 17.35
N ALA A 10 13.01 48.66 17.65
CA ALA A 10 12.48 47.31 17.54
C ALA A 10 12.65 46.77 16.11
N GLU A 11 13.23 45.57 15.98
CA GLU A 11 13.36 44.89 14.69
C GLU A 11 11.99 44.64 14.05
N PRO A 12 11.83 44.86 12.73
CA PRO A 12 10.57 44.64 12.06
C PRO A 12 10.26 43.14 12.01
N SER A 13 9.10 42.75 12.58
CA SER A 13 8.61 41.37 12.48
C SER A 13 8.46 41.01 11.01
N ALA A 14 9.26 40.06 10.52
CA ALA A 14 9.26 39.66 9.12
C ALA A 14 7.87 39.15 8.71
N THR A 15 7.17 39.94 7.89
CA THR A 15 5.84 39.61 7.37
C THR A 15 5.93 38.29 6.60
N LEU A 16 5.41 37.21 7.19
CA LEU A 16 5.40 35.90 6.56
C LEU A 16 4.59 36.00 5.26
N SER A 17 5.26 35.80 4.11
CA SER A 17 4.60 35.62 2.82
C SER A 17 3.41 34.67 2.96
N ILE A 18 2.28 34.97 2.33
CA ILE A 18 1.06 34.15 2.31
C ILE A 18 1.39 32.68 2.00
N TYR A 19 2.37 32.43 1.13
CA TYR A 19 2.84 31.10 0.78
C TYR A 19 3.60 30.38 1.92
N LYS A 20 4.38 31.13 2.72
CA LYS A 20 5.03 30.61 3.95
C LYS A 20 4.01 30.38 5.06
N ALA A 21 3.03 31.27 5.22
CA ALA A 21 1.93 31.11 6.17
C ALA A 21 1.06 29.88 5.84
N ALA A 22 0.65 29.72 4.57
CA ALA A 22 -0.11 28.56 4.10
C ALA A 22 0.68 27.25 4.25
N ARG A 23 1.99 27.24 3.97
CA ARG A 23 2.84 26.07 4.23
C ARG A 23 2.99 25.77 5.72
N SER A 24 3.09 26.79 6.58
CA SER A 24 3.12 26.62 8.04
C SER A 24 1.83 26.00 8.55
N ILE A 25 0.67 26.47 8.09
CA ILE A 25 -0.65 25.90 8.40
C ILE A 25 -0.75 24.45 7.91
N LYS A 26 -0.32 24.16 6.67
CA LYS A 26 -0.32 22.81 6.11
C LYS A 26 0.62 21.85 6.87
N ARG A 27 1.75 22.35 7.37
CA ARG A 27 2.66 21.57 8.24
C ARG A 27 2.05 21.30 9.62
N ARG A 28 1.37 22.28 10.21
CA ARG A 28 0.61 22.10 11.48
C ARG A 28 -0.56 21.13 11.33
N ALA A 29 -1.12 21.00 10.13
CA ALA A 29 -2.21 20.09 9.79
C ALA A 29 -1.75 18.64 9.56
N SER A 30 -0.50 18.43 9.15
CA SER A 30 0.04 17.13 8.70
C SER A 30 1.07 16.58 9.69
N THR A 31 0.69 16.47 10.96
CA THR A 31 1.57 15.92 12.01
C THR A 31 1.50 14.40 12.03
N LEU A 32 2.54 13.77 12.58
CA LEU A 32 2.55 12.33 12.85
C LEU A 32 1.38 11.92 13.75
N TYR A 33 1.05 12.70 14.78
CA TYR A 33 -0.11 12.46 15.63
C TYR A 33 -1.42 12.46 14.84
N ASN A 34 -1.63 13.43 13.96
CA ASN A 34 -2.82 13.50 13.11
C ASN A 34 -2.91 12.28 12.17
N ALA A 35 -1.79 11.82 11.62
CA ALA A 35 -1.74 10.64 10.77
C ALA A 35 -2.14 9.37 11.54
N LEU A 36 -1.57 9.15 12.74
CA LEU A 36 -1.92 8.02 13.60
C LEU A 36 -3.39 8.02 14.02
N ARG A 37 -3.93 9.19 14.39
CA ARG A 37 -5.36 9.34 14.71
C ARG A 37 -6.24 9.06 13.50
N SER A 38 -5.84 9.49 12.32
CA SER A 38 -6.57 9.22 11.07
C SER A 38 -6.57 7.73 10.72
N VAL A 39 -5.42 7.07 10.86
CA VAL A 39 -5.32 5.61 10.71
C VAL A 39 -6.23 4.88 11.70
N ALA A 40 -6.25 5.30 12.97
CA ALA A 40 -7.09 4.69 13.99
C ALA A 40 -8.60 4.88 13.70
N GLU A 41 -9.01 6.07 13.28
CA GLU A 41 -10.40 6.35 12.86
C GLU A 41 -10.81 5.48 11.67
N ASP A 42 -9.96 5.39 10.64
CA ASP A 42 -10.21 4.57 9.46
C ASP A 42 -10.23 3.06 9.77
N ALA A 43 -9.37 2.61 10.70
CA ALA A 43 -9.31 1.23 11.13
C ALA A 43 -10.55 0.80 11.91
N ALA A 44 -11.18 1.71 12.67
CA ALA A 44 -12.46 1.44 13.33
C ALA A 44 -13.55 1.14 12.29
N PHE A 45 -13.62 1.92 11.22
CA PHE A 45 -14.53 1.66 10.10
C PHE A 45 -14.24 0.30 9.43
N VAL A 46 -12.97 -0.04 9.21
CA VAL A 46 -12.60 -1.36 8.65
C VAL A 46 -13.06 -2.50 9.56
N ALA A 47 -12.90 -2.35 10.89
CA ALA A 47 -13.36 -3.34 11.86
C ALA A 47 -14.90 -3.48 11.87
N GLU A 48 -15.63 -2.37 11.77
CA GLU A 48 -17.10 -2.36 11.66
C GLU A 48 -17.59 -3.14 10.43
N VAL A 49 -16.98 -2.91 9.26
CA VAL A 49 -17.35 -3.64 8.03
C VAL A 49 -16.96 -5.11 8.12
N ALA A 50 -15.78 -5.44 8.66
CA ALA A 50 -15.35 -6.83 8.84
C ALA A 50 -16.29 -7.60 9.79
N ALA A 51 -16.86 -6.94 10.79
CA ALA A 51 -17.82 -7.54 11.72
C ALA A 51 -19.15 -7.93 11.06
N LEU A 52 -19.50 -7.37 9.90
CA LEU A 52 -20.70 -7.75 9.15
C LEU A 52 -20.57 -9.14 8.51
N TRP A 53 -19.33 -9.56 8.21
CA TRP A 53 -19.04 -10.84 7.59
C TRP A 53 -17.87 -11.54 8.31
N PRO A 54 -18.07 -12.01 9.55
CA PRO A 54 -16.99 -12.58 10.37
C PRO A 54 -16.37 -13.85 9.79
N ALA A 55 -17.08 -14.53 8.88
CA ALA A 55 -16.56 -15.70 8.17
C ALA A 55 -15.55 -15.32 7.05
N LEU A 56 -15.58 -14.08 6.55
CA LEU A 56 -14.72 -13.66 5.46
C LEU A 56 -13.35 -13.22 5.97
N PRO A 57 -12.26 -13.74 5.39
CA PRO A 57 -10.90 -13.36 5.77
C PRO A 57 -10.61 -11.91 5.39
N LEU A 58 -10.04 -11.16 6.32
CA LEU A 58 -9.51 -9.82 6.08
C LEU A 58 -8.11 -9.90 5.45
N VAL A 59 -7.87 -9.13 4.41
CA VAL A 59 -6.65 -9.13 3.60
C VAL A 59 -6.15 -7.70 3.42
N ALA A 60 -4.86 -7.47 3.68
CA ALA A 60 -4.25 -6.18 3.44
C ALA A 60 -3.66 -6.09 2.03
N ASN A 61 -4.03 -5.06 1.25
CA ASN A 61 -3.24 -4.70 0.06
C ASN A 61 -1.95 -4.00 0.52
N LEU A 62 -0.79 -4.51 0.12
CA LEU A 62 0.54 -4.07 0.59
C LEU A 62 0.97 -2.67 0.11
N ARG A 63 0.04 -1.85 -0.38
CA ARG A 63 0.29 -0.42 -0.56
C ARG A 63 0.18 0.32 0.77
N CYS A 64 -0.94 0.15 1.48
CA CYS A 64 -1.12 0.72 2.82
C CYS A 64 -2.11 -0.05 3.71
N GLY A 65 -2.70 -1.14 3.23
CA GLY A 65 -3.74 -1.89 3.92
C GLY A 65 -3.35 -2.37 5.32
N LEU A 66 -2.06 -2.62 5.56
CA LEU A 66 -1.52 -3.07 6.85
C LEU A 66 -1.76 -2.07 8.00
N TRP A 67 -1.93 -0.78 7.70
CA TRP A 67 -2.20 0.22 8.73
C TRP A 67 -3.59 0.10 9.35
N TYR A 68 -4.55 -0.49 8.64
CA TYR A 68 -5.97 -0.34 8.97
C TYR A 68 -6.57 -1.50 9.76
N ALA A 69 -5.76 -2.44 10.26
CA ALA A 69 -6.16 -3.39 11.29
C ALA A 69 -4.93 -3.97 12.02
N PRO A 70 -5.09 -4.50 13.24
CA PRO A 70 -4.00 -5.20 13.94
C PRO A 70 -3.48 -6.38 13.11
N PRO A 71 -2.16 -6.71 13.16
CA PRO A 71 -1.60 -7.81 12.37
C PRO A 71 -2.30 -9.16 12.54
N ARG A 72 -2.86 -9.44 13.72
CA ARG A 72 -3.59 -10.68 14.02
C ARG A 72 -4.97 -10.77 13.34
N ALA A 73 -5.51 -9.66 12.87
CA ALA A 73 -6.79 -9.63 12.17
C ALA A 73 -6.67 -10.04 10.69
N PHE A 74 -5.49 -9.90 10.09
CA PHE A 74 -5.28 -10.26 8.68
C PHE A 74 -5.03 -11.76 8.52
N ALA A 75 -5.77 -12.39 7.62
CA ALA A 75 -5.55 -13.77 7.22
C ALA A 75 -4.46 -13.89 6.14
N ALA A 76 -4.29 -12.85 5.32
CA ALA A 76 -3.30 -12.80 4.25
C ALA A 76 -2.98 -11.35 3.84
N THR A 77 -2.02 -11.22 2.93
CA THR A 77 -1.70 -9.96 2.26
C THR A 77 -1.76 -10.16 0.74
N CYS A 78 -2.11 -9.12 0.00
CA CYS A 78 -2.08 -9.11 -1.47
C CYS A 78 -1.31 -7.89 -1.98
N TYR A 79 -0.99 -7.86 -3.28
CA TYR A 79 -0.32 -6.72 -3.88
C TYR A 79 -0.88 -6.39 -5.26
N PHE A 80 -1.85 -5.47 -5.27
CA PHE A 80 -2.40 -4.85 -6.47
C PHE A 80 -1.90 -3.41 -6.57
N LYS A 81 -1.19 -3.09 -7.66
CA LYS A 81 -0.70 -1.72 -7.89
C LYS A 81 -1.75 -0.90 -8.62
N SER A 82 -1.98 0.32 -8.16
CA SER A 82 -2.83 1.31 -8.83
C SER A 82 -2.36 1.69 -10.24
N THR A 83 -1.06 1.54 -10.54
CA THR A 83 -0.51 1.83 -11.87
C THR A 83 -1.05 0.91 -12.96
N ASP A 84 -1.43 -0.32 -12.60
CA ASP A 84 -1.96 -1.31 -13.54
C ASP A 84 -3.44 -1.00 -13.92
N GLY A 85 -4.08 -0.07 -13.20
CA GLY A 85 -5.46 0.39 -13.40
C GLY A 85 -5.57 1.88 -13.72
N HIS A 86 -4.47 2.53 -14.13
CA HIS A 86 -4.46 3.96 -14.38
C HIS A 86 -5.23 4.29 -15.66
N ALA A 87 -5.89 5.45 -15.69
CA ALA A 87 -6.65 5.87 -16.86
C ALA A 87 -5.73 5.96 -18.10
N GLY A 88 -6.11 5.27 -19.18
CA GLY A 88 -5.31 5.19 -20.40
C GLY A 88 -4.10 4.25 -20.33
N ASN A 89 -3.81 3.64 -19.18
CA ASN A 89 -2.74 2.66 -19.02
C ASN A 89 -3.20 1.51 -18.10
N TRP A 90 -3.90 0.56 -18.70
CA TRP A 90 -4.35 -0.67 -18.04
C TRP A 90 -3.42 -1.83 -18.38
N SER A 91 -3.13 -2.68 -17.41
CA SER A 91 -2.29 -3.85 -17.62
C SER A 91 -2.68 -5.01 -16.69
N PHE A 92 -2.34 -6.22 -17.12
CA PHE A 92 -2.39 -7.41 -16.28
C PHE A 92 -0.96 -7.86 -15.95
N SER A 93 -0.65 -8.05 -14.67
CA SER A 93 0.69 -8.39 -14.23
C SER A 93 0.85 -9.90 -14.03
N THR A 94 1.62 -10.55 -14.90
CA THR A 94 2.00 -11.97 -14.74
C THR A 94 3.03 -12.21 -13.63
N ALA A 95 3.71 -11.16 -13.16
CA ALA A 95 4.61 -11.23 -12.01
C ALA A 95 3.88 -11.14 -10.65
N ARG A 96 2.65 -10.64 -10.62
CA ARG A 96 1.87 -10.36 -9.39
C ARG A 96 0.47 -10.94 -9.52
N LEU A 97 0.41 -12.26 -9.67
CA LEU A 97 -0.83 -12.98 -9.95
C LEU A 97 -1.79 -13.05 -8.77
N ASN A 98 -1.32 -12.89 -7.52
CA ASN A 98 -2.14 -13.00 -6.31
C ASN A 98 -3.01 -14.28 -6.25
N LEU A 99 -2.55 -15.42 -6.79
CA LEU A 99 -3.35 -16.66 -6.87
C LEU A 99 -3.74 -17.22 -5.50
N HIS A 100 -2.90 -17.01 -4.49
CA HIS A 100 -3.19 -17.38 -3.10
C HIS A 100 -4.46 -16.71 -2.59
N LEU A 101 -4.76 -15.49 -3.05
CA LEU A 101 -5.98 -14.77 -2.71
C LEU A 101 -7.21 -15.40 -3.35
N ALA A 102 -7.10 -15.84 -4.61
CA ALA A 102 -8.19 -16.53 -5.31
C ALA A 102 -8.52 -17.86 -4.61
N LEU A 103 -7.50 -18.64 -4.23
CA LEU A 103 -7.67 -19.87 -3.46
C LEU A 103 -8.27 -19.61 -2.07
N LEU A 104 -7.79 -18.57 -1.37
CA LEU A 104 -8.33 -18.17 -0.08
C LEU A 104 -9.82 -17.80 -0.19
N ALA A 105 -10.18 -17.00 -1.19
CA ALA A 105 -11.56 -16.59 -1.43
C ALA A 105 -12.44 -17.78 -1.82
N GLY A 106 -11.95 -18.69 -2.69
CA GLY A 106 -12.62 -19.94 -3.05
C GLY A 106 -12.97 -20.79 -1.83
N ASN A 107 -11.99 -21.01 -0.96
CA ASN A 107 -12.15 -21.87 0.22
C ASN A 107 -12.97 -21.23 1.34
N ARG A 108 -13.06 -19.91 1.41
CA ARG A 108 -13.75 -19.16 2.47
C ARG A 108 -15.07 -18.55 2.03
N GLY A 109 -15.47 -18.75 0.78
CA GLY A 109 -16.67 -18.14 0.21
C GLY A 109 -16.56 -16.63 -0.01
N GLY A 110 -15.33 -16.09 -0.08
CA GLY A 110 -15.05 -14.68 -0.33
C GLY A 110 -13.84 -14.15 0.45
N CYS A 111 -13.55 -12.87 0.31
CA CYS A 111 -12.59 -12.17 1.16
C CYS A 111 -12.86 -10.66 1.21
N ILE A 112 -12.27 -9.99 2.19
CA ILE A 112 -12.32 -8.54 2.36
C ILE A 112 -10.91 -7.98 2.16
N ILE A 113 -10.72 -7.10 1.19
CA ILE A 113 -9.44 -6.44 0.89
C ILE A 113 -9.50 -5.00 1.34
N VAL A 114 -8.51 -4.59 2.13
CA VAL A 114 -8.38 -3.23 2.66
C VAL A 114 -7.23 -2.50 2.00
N ASP A 115 -7.51 -1.28 1.57
CA ASP A 115 -6.54 -0.32 1.04
C ASP A 115 -7.11 1.09 1.27
N SER A 116 -6.34 2.12 0.95
CA SER A 116 -6.85 3.49 0.99
C SER A 116 -6.34 4.29 -0.19
N THR A 117 -6.87 5.50 -0.33
CA THR A 117 -6.38 6.48 -1.28
C THR A 117 -6.45 7.86 -0.65
N ARG A 118 -5.63 8.77 -1.16
CA ARG A 118 -5.52 10.13 -0.67
C ARG A 118 -6.66 10.99 -1.20
N ARG A 119 -6.71 12.22 -0.69
CA ARG A 119 -7.75 13.21 -1.00
C ARG A 119 -8.02 13.34 -2.50
N GLY A 120 -9.31 13.30 -2.86
CA GLY A 120 -9.80 13.52 -4.23
C GLY A 120 -10.29 12.25 -4.95
N LYS A 121 -9.94 11.05 -4.46
CA LYS A 121 -10.51 9.79 -4.96
C LYS A 121 -11.25 9.08 -3.84
N ARG A 122 -12.33 8.38 -4.19
CA ARG A 122 -13.07 7.52 -3.26
C ARG A 122 -12.44 6.14 -3.10
N PHE A 123 -11.87 5.63 -4.17
CA PHE A 123 -11.19 4.34 -4.22
C PHE A 123 -9.85 4.49 -4.94
N PRO A 124 -8.82 3.71 -4.58
CA PRO A 124 -7.62 3.61 -5.39
C PRO A 124 -7.94 2.95 -6.74
N ASP A 125 -7.09 3.20 -7.75
CA ASP A 125 -7.24 2.58 -9.08
C ASP A 125 -7.06 1.06 -9.02
N SER A 126 -6.28 0.56 -8.04
CA SER A 126 -6.16 -0.87 -7.73
C SER A 126 -7.53 -1.52 -7.49
N MET A 127 -8.39 -0.87 -6.71
CA MET A 127 -9.74 -1.35 -6.40
C MET A 127 -10.76 -1.05 -7.50
N SER A 128 -10.61 0.08 -8.20
CA SER A 128 -11.59 0.48 -9.22
C SER A 128 -11.43 -0.28 -10.53
N LYS A 129 -10.22 -0.71 -10.88
CA LYS A 129 -9.93 -1.32 -12.20
C LYS A 129 -9.01 -2.54 -12.12
N THR A 130 -7.89 -2.49 -11.39
CA THR A 130 -6.91 -3.60 -11.39
C THR A 130 -7.50 -4.91 -10.84
N ILE A 131 -8.15 -4.88 -9.67
CA ILE A 131 -8.80 -6.06 -9.08
C ILE A 131 -9.97 -6.55 -9.94
N PRO A 132 -10.88 -5.69 -10.44
CA PRO A 132 -11.88 -6.09 -11.43
C PRO A 132 -11.35 -6.80 -12.67
N ILE A 133 -10.27 -6.27 -13.26
CA ILE A 133 -9.57 -6.88 -14.40
C ILE A 133 -9.06 -8.26 -14.00
N TRP A 134 -8.41 -8.36 -12.84
CA TRP A 134 -7.90 -9.62 -12.30
C TRP A 134 -9.01 -10.66 -12.11
N CYS A 135 -10.14 -10.31 -11.46
CA CYS A 135 -11.27 -11.21 -11.31
C CYS A 135 -11.78 -11.73 -12.66
N CYS A 136 -11.94 -10.84 -13.65
CA CYS A 136 -12.44 -11.20 -14.97
C CYS A 136 -11.50 -12.14 -15.73
N VAL A 137 -10.18 -11.86 -15.70
CA VAL A 137 -9.16 -12.72 -16.32
C VAL A 137 -9.16 -14.12 -15.71
N LEU A 138 -9.24 -14.22 -14.38
CA LEU A 138 -9.31 -15.51 -13.69
C LEU A 138 -10.60 -16.26 -14.04
N ASN A 139 -11.76 -15.59 -14.01
CA ASN A 139 -13.03 -16.20 -14.35
C ASN A 139 -13.02 -16.77 -15.77
N ARG A 140 -12.50 -16.01 -16.76
CA ARG A 140 -12.41 -16.46 -18.16
C ARG A 140 -11.47 -17.63 -18.34
N ALA A 141 -10.30 -17.59 -17.71
CA ALA A 141 -9.35 -18.70 -17.80
C ALA A 141 -9.91 -19.99 -17.18
N ILE A 142 -10.62 -19.90 -16.05
CA ILE A 142 -11.29 -21.03 -15.42
C ILE A 142 -12.40 -21.58 -16.31
N GLU A 143 -13.22 -20.71 -16.90
CA GLU A 143 -14.27 -21.11 -17.83
C GLU A 143 -13.69 -21.84 -19.05
N ARG A 144 -12.66 -21.28 -19.69
CA ARG A 144 -11.94 -21.92 -20.80
C ARG A 144 -11.36 -23.27 -20.41
N HIS A 145 -10.74 -23.37 -19.24
CA HIS A 145 -10.19 -24.62 -18.73
C HIS A 145 -11.27 -25.69 -18.57
N ARG A 146 -12.43 -25.33 -18.01
CA ARG A 146 -13.58 -26.24 -17.86
C ARG A 146 -14.15 -26.67 -19.20
N LEU A 147 -14.32 -25.74 -20.14
CA LEU A 147 -14.80 -26.06 -21.48
C LEU A 147 -13.83 -27.02 -22.20
N ARG A 148 -12.51 -26.76 -22.14
CA ARG A 148 -11.49 -27.66 -22.72
C ARG A 148 -11.52 -29.05 -22.10
N ALA A 149 -11.74 -29.17 -20.79
CA ALA A 149 -11.84 -30.45 -20.10
C ALA A 149 -13.08 -31.25 -20.55
N ILE A 150 -14.23 -30.59 -20.75
CA ILE A 150 -15.45 -31.22 -21.27
C ILE A 150 -15.25 -31.73 -22.69
N HIS A 151 -14.64 -30.93 -23.57
CA HIS A 151 -14.38 -31.35 -24.96
C HIS A 151 -13.44 -32.56 -25.02
N LYS A 152 -12.36 -32.57 -24.22
CA LYS A 152 -11.46 -33.72 -24.12
C LYS A 152 -12.13 -34.96 -23.53
N GLY A 153 -13.03 -34.81 -22.56
CA GLY A 153 -13.81 -35.92 -22.00
C GLY A 153 -14.91 -36.43 -22.95
N GLY A 154 -15.46 -35.57 -23.80
CA GLY A 154 -16.44 -35.91 -24.82
C GLY A 154 -15.84 -36.63 -26.02
N GLU A 155 -14.64 -36.24 -26.47
CA GLU A 155 -13.93 -36.93 -27.56
C GLU A 155 -13.56 -38.38 -27.20
N VAL A 156 -13.19 -38.66 -25.94
CA VAL A 156 -12.87 -40.02 -25.48
C VAL A 156 -14.10 -40.95 -25.43
N ASN A 157 -15.31 -40.42 -25.27
CA ASN A 157 -16.56 -41.21 -25.28
C ASN A 157 -17.16 -41.40 -26.68
N CYS A 158 -16.70 -40.66 -27.69
CA CYS A 158 -17.24 -40.71 -29.06
C CYS A 158 -16.58 -41.75 -29.97
N GLU A 159 -15.52 -42.45 -29.52
CA GLU A 159 -14.92 -43.56 -30.28
C GLU A 159 -15.70 -44.88 -30.13
N VAL A 160 -16.79 -44.93 -29.36
CA VAL A 160 -17.69 -46.10 -29.23
C VAL A 160 -19.16 -45.72 -29.51
N SER A 161 -19.46 -45.14 -30.66
CA SER A 161 -20.76 -45.30 -31.35
C SER A 161 -20.76 -44.57 -32.70
N SER A 162 -20.15 -45.19 -33.70
CA SER A 162 -20.40 -44.87 -35.10
C SER A 162 -21.64 -45.64 -35.58
N THR A 163 -22.84 -45.05 -35.56
CA THR A 163 -23.89 -45.33 -36.56
C THR A 163 -25.13 -44.44 -36.36
N MET A 164 -25.45 -43.67 -37.41
CA MET A 164 -26.78 -43.20 -37.83
C MET A 164 -27.52 -42.18 -36.93
N LEU A 165 -27.63 -40.92 -37.39
CA LEU A 165 -28.86 -40.35 -37.98
C LEU A 165 -28.77 -38.82 -38.11
N ASN A 166 -29.21 -38.33 -39.27
CA ASN A 166 -29.58 -36.94 -39.52
C ASN A 166 -30.69 -36.52 -38.53
N GLY A 167 -30.44 -35.45 -37.78
CA GLY A 167 -31.43 -34.80 -36.93
C GLY A 167 -30.89 -33.45 -36.50
N GLU A 168 -31.64 -32.40 -36.81
CA GLU A 168 -31.40 -30.98 -36.56
C GLU A 168 -30.44 -30.69 -35.39
N THR A 169 -29.32 -30.06 -35.71
CA THR A 169 -28.33 -29.53 -34.78
C THR A 169 -28.97 -28.44 -33.91
N LYS A 170 -29.76 -28.85 -32.90
CA LYS A 170 -29.95 -28.05 -31.70
C LYS A 170 -28.57 -27.99 -31.06
N SER A 171 -27.83 -26.93 -31.36
CA SER A 171 -26.68 -26.54 -30.56
C SER A 171 -27.19 -26.41 -29.14
N ASN A 172 -26.98 -27.46 -28.35
CA ASN A 172 -27.26 -27.47 -26.94
C ASN A 172 -26.18 -26.57 -26.34
N SER A 173 -26.43 -25.26 -26.43
CA SER A 173 -25.68 -24.20 -25.79
C SER A 173 -25.59 -24.61 -24.32
N PHE A 174 -24.47 -25.25 -23.96
CA PHE A 174 -24.05 -25.42 -22.58
C PHE A 174 -23.71 -24.01 -22.10
N SER A 175 -24.75 -23.21 -21.85
CA SER A 175 -24.67 -21.93 -21.20
C SER A 175 -24.23 -22.22 -19.77
N SER A 176 -22.94 -22.35 -19.57
CA SER A 176 -22.35 -22.31 -18.25
C SER A 176 -22.85 -21.02 -17.61
N ASN A 177 -23.54 -21.10 -16.46
CA ASN A 177 -24.04 -19.92 -15.72
C ASN A 177 -22.87 -19.15 -15.05
N TRP A 178 -21.68 -19.20 -15.66
CA TRP A 178 -20.45 -18.67 -15.13
C TRP A 178 -20.22 -17.26 -15.66
N ASP A 179 -20.21 -16.28 -14.76
CA ASP A 179 -20.04 -14.89 -15.14
C ASP A 179 -18.57 -14.55 -15.42
N SER A 180 -18.26 -14.43 -16.71
CA SER A 180 -16.96 -14.04 -17.25
C SER A 180 -16.90 -12.57 -17.70
N SER A 181 -17.88 -11.74 -17.31
CA SER A 181 -17.89 -10.31 -17.64
C SER A 181 -17.02 -9.49 -16.69
N VAL A 182 -16.56 -8.31 -17.14
CA VAL A 182 -15.79 -7.39 -16.28
C VAL A 182 -16.74 -6.53 -15.47
N HIS A 183 -16.62 -6.59 -14.15
CA HIS A 183 -17.44 -5.80 -13.21
C HIS A 183 -16.65 -4.60 -12.71
N LEU A 184 -16.90 -3.44 -13.32
CA LEU A 184 -16.33 -2.17 -12.91
C LEU A 184 -17.36 -1.35 -12.12
N PRO A 185 -16.92 -0.48 -11.20
CA PRO A 185 -17.85 0.35 -10.45
C PRO A 185 -18.45 1.44 -11.34
N VAL A 186 -19.63 1.93 -10.96
CA VAL A 186 -20.45 2.87 -11.76
C VAL A 186 -19.78 4.20 -12.08
N TRP A 187 -18.71 4.58 -11.37
CA TRP A 187 -17.96 5.81 -11.60
C TRP A 187 -16.82 5.66 -12.63
N VAL A 188 -16.53 4.44 -13.09
CA VAL A 188 -15.63 4.24 -14.24
C VAL A 188 -16.41 4.49 -15.51
N LEU A 189 -15.88 5.35 -16.39
CA LEU A 189 -16.59 5.78 -17.59
C LEU A 189 -16.80 4.59 -18.55
N GLY A 190 -17.90 4.62 -19.29
CA GLY A 190 -18.20 3.57 -20.30
C GLY A 190 -17.11 3.44 -21.36
N THR A 191 -16.45 4.55 -21.73
CA THR A 191 -15.30 4.54 -22.66
C THR A 191 -14.10 3.79 -22.10
N GLU A 192 -13.79 3.99 -20.81
CA GLU A 192 -12.73 3.23 -20.12
C GLU A 192 -13.11 1.76 -20.01
N LYS A 193 -14.36 1.46 -19.66
CA LYS A 193 -14.87 0.09 -19.61
C LYS A 193 -14.69 -0.62 -20.96
N ASN A 194 -15.12 0.00 -22.06
CA ASN A 194 -14.99 -0.58 -23.39
C ASN A 194 -13.52 -0.82 -23.77
N ALA A 195 -12.64 0.11 -23.43
CA ALA A 195 -11.20 -0.03 -23.68
C ALA A 195 -10.58 -1.18 -22.87
N ILE A 196 -11.01 -1.36 -21.61
CA ILE A 196 -10.62 -2.49 -20.77
C ILE A 196 -11.14 -3.80 -21.36
N GLU A 197 -12.43 -3.88 -21.70
CA GLU A 197 -13.07 -5.06 -22.29
C GLU A 197 -12.36 -5.53 -23.56
N GLY A 198 -11.93 -4.60 -24.41
CA GLY A 198 -11.17 -4.89 -25.62
C GLY A 198 -9.79 -5.53 -25.38
N ARG A 199 -9.27 -5.51 -24.15
CA ARG A 199 -7.97 -6.09 -23.78
C ARG A 199 -8.05 -7.31 -22.87
N ILE A 200 -9.23 -7.63 -22.32
CA ILE A 200 -9.37 -8.78 -21.41
C ILE A 200 -8.96 -10.09 -22.10
N GLU A 201 -9.26 -10.25 -23.39
CA GLU A 201 -8.89 -11.45 -24.16
C GLU A 201 -7.37 -11.66 -24.18
N GLU A 202 -6.62 -10.61 -24.56
CA GLU A 202 -5.15 -10.58 -24.54
C GLU A 202 -4.59 -10.95 -23.16
N TRP A 203 -5.14 -10.38 -22.09
CA TRP A 203 -4.68 -10.66 -20.72
C TRP A 203 -5.05 -12.07 -20.25
N THR A 204 -6.15 -12.63 -20.75
CA THR A 204 -6.53 -14.01 -20.48
C THR A 204 -5.53 -14.97 -21.12
N ASP A 205 -5.13 -14.71 -22.37
CA ASP A 205 -4.09 -15.50 -23.05
C ASP A 205 -2.72 -15.38 -22.35
N GLN A 206 -2.37 -14.18 -21.88
CA GLN A 206 -1.16 -13.96 -21.07
C GLN A 206 -1.20 -14.76 -19.76
N PHE A 207 -2.36 -14.83 -19.12
CA PHE A 207 -2.52 -15.60 -17.89
C PHE A 207 -2.43 -17.12 -18.16
N GLU A 208 -3.05 -17.62 -19.23
CA GLU A 208 -2.95 -19.04 -19.60
C GLU A 208 -1.51 -19.45 -19.99
N SER A 209 -0.77 -18.56 -20.62
CA SER A 209 0.61 -18.81 -21.06
C SER A 209 1.66 -18.62 -19.97
N CYS A 210 1.35 -17.95 -18.85
CA CYS A 210 2.33 -17.66 -17.80
C CYS A 210 2.62 -18.85 -16.85
N GLY A 211 2.02 -20.02 -17.09
CA GLY A 211 2.26 -21.22 -16.28
C GLY A 211 1.51 -21.25 -14.94
N ALA A 212 0.47 -20.43 -14.79
CA ALA A 212 -0.39 -20.46 -13.62
C ALA A 212 -1.14 -21.80 -13.52
N ASP A 213 -1.28 -22.33 -12.29
CA ASP A 213 -2.07 -23.54 -12.04
C ASP A 213 -3.57 -23.23 -12.06
N ILE A 214 -4.13 -23.16 -13.27
CA ILE A 214 -5.56 -22.92 -13.50
C ILE A 214 -6.40 -24.11 -13.01
N HIS A 215 -5.84 -25.32 -13.00
CA HIS A 215 -6.57 -26.50 -12.56
C HIS A 215 -6.94 -26.42 -11.08
N SER A 216 -5.99 -26.08 -10.21
CA SER A 216 -6.24 -25.87 -8.78
C SER A 216 -7.25 -24.74 -8.54
N LEU A 217 -7.17 -23.65 -9.32
CA LEU A 217 -8.15 -22.56 -9.25
C LEU A 217 -9.55 -23.03 -9.63
N ALA A 218 -9.68 -23.82 -10.71
CA ALA A 218 -10.96 -24.33 -11.20
C ALA A 218 -11.62 -25.32 -10.22
N ILE A 219 -10.83 -26.02 -9.40
CA ILE A 219 -11.33 -26.88 -8.30
C ILE A 219 -11.78 -26.04 -7.09
N SER A 220 -11.00 -25.03 -6.71
CA SER A 220 -11.31 -24.20 -5.53
C SER A 220 -12.47 -23.22 -5.78
N LEU A 221 -12.58 -22.65 -6.98
CA LEU A 221 -13.56 -21.62 -7.31
C LEU A 221 -14.81 -22.22 -7.95
N GLN A 222 -15.79 -22.60 -7.14
CA GLN A 222 -17.06 -23.17 -7.63
C GLN A 222 -18.06 -22.11 -8.14
N LYS A 223 -17.84 -20.84 -7.82
CA LYS A 223 -18.58 -19.67 -8.33
C LYS A 223 -17.58 -18.61 -8.86
N PRO A 224 -17.97 -17.75 -9.82
CA PRO A 224 -17.07 -16.71 -10.36
C PRO A 224 -16.72 -15.67 -9.30
N LEU A 225 -15.51 -15.08 -9.39
CA LEU A 225 -15.11 -13.97 -8.52
C LEU A 225 -15.83 -12.69 -8.92
N ARG A 226 -16.33 -11.92 -7.95
CA ARG A 226 -16.95 -10.60 -8.22
C ARG A 226 -16.54 -9.53 -7.19
N PRO A 227 -16.01 -8.38 -7.63
CA PRO A 227 -15.69 -7.28 -6.75
C PRO A 227 -16.95 -6.55 -6.25
N LEU A 228 -16.93 -6.14 -4.98
CA LEU A 228 -17.92 -5.27 -4.36
C LEU A 228 -17.20 -4.11 -3.68
N TRP A 229 -17.74 -2.89 -3.71
CA TRP A 229 -17.02 -1.70 -3.22
C TRP A 229 -17.69 -1.07 -2.00
N ILE A 230 -16.95 -0.98 -0.91
CA ILE A 230 -17.40 -0.38 0.34
C ILE A 230 -16.47 0.79 0.70
N SER A 231 -17.05 1.92 1.06
CA SER A 231 -16.33 3.04 1.65
C SER A 231 -17.18 3.63 2.77
N GLN A 232 -16.65 4.59 3.52
CA GLN A 232 -17.39 5.27 4.59
C GLN A 232 -18.69 5.99 4.14
N ARG A 233 -18.91 6.14 2.83
CA ARG A 233 -20.16 6.69 2.26
C ARG A 233 -21.19 5.63 1.91
N THR A 234 -20.78 4.36 1.84
CA THR A 234 -21.68 3.28 1.47
C THR A 234 -22.66 3.04 2.62
N ARG A 235 -23.94 3.21 2.35
CA ARG A 235 -25.00 3.02 3.35
C ARG A 235 -25.50 1.58 3.36
N ILE A 236 -24.60 0.65 3.74
CA ILE A 236 -24.92 -0.80 3.84
C ILE A 236 -25.87 -1.13 5.01
N TRP A 237 -26.04 -0.20 5.96
CA TRP A 237 -26.75 -0.42 7.23
C TRP A 237 -28.28 -0.33 7.16
N LEU A 238 -28.86 0.07 6.03
CA LEU A 238 -30.28 0.43 6.02
C LEU A 238 -31.24 -0.74 5.84
N ASN A 239 -30.86 -1.84 5.19
CA ASN A 239 -31.84 -2.79 4.62
C ASN A 239 -31.48 -4.29 4.77
N GLU A 240 -30.73 -4.68 5.82
CA GLU A 240 -30.22 -6.05 6.07
C GLU A 240 -28.88 -6.37 5.36
N VAL A 241 -28.03 -7.15 6.04
CA VAL A 241 -26.75 -7.64 5.51
C VAL A 241 -27.05 -8.88 4.68
N PRO A 242 -26.73 -8.90 3.38
CA PRO A 242 -26.99 -10.08 2.55
C PRO A 242 -26.22 -11.31 3.04
N GLU A 243 -26.89 -12.45 3.06
CA GLU A 243 -26.25 -13.74 3.31
C GLU A 243 -25.37 -14.11 2.11
N ILE A 244 -24.08 -14.33 2.34
CA ILE A 244 -23.08 -14.60 1.28
C ILE A 244 -23.45 -15.84 0.47
N GLU A 245 -24.06 -16.84 1.10
CA GLU A 245 -24.46 -18.10 0.46
C GLU A 245 -25.47 -17.90 -0.67
N SER A 246 -26.29 -16.84 -0.57
CA SER A 246 -27.30 -16.47 -1.57
C SER A 246 -26.73 -15.91 -2.88
N TRP A 247 -25.45 -15.53 -2.89
CA TRP A 247 -24.84 -14.95 -4.08
C TRP A 247 -24.38 -16.03 -5.06
N ASP A 248 -24.66 -15.82 -6.34
CA ASP A 248 -24.20 -16.70 -7.43
C ASP A 248 -22.71 -16.52 -7.77
N PHE A 249 -21.98 -15.75 -6.96
CA PHE A 249 -20.57 -15.41 -7.13
C PHE A 249 -19.83 -15.41 -5.79
N ILE A 250 -18.50 -15.47 -5.84
CA ILE A 250 -17.60 -15.33 -4.69
C ILE A 250 -17.24 -13.85 -4.53
N PRO A 251 -17.64 -13.19 -3.45
CA PRO A 251 -17.41 -11.77 -3.26
C PRO A 251 -15.96 -11.47 -2.90
N ILE A 252 -15.41 -10.48 -3.60
CA ILE A 252 -14.17 -9.79 -3.24
C ILE A 252 -14.57 -8.40 -2.77
N ILE A 253 -14.73 -8.23 -1.46
CA ILE A 253 -15.19 -6.99 -0.85
C ILE A 253 -14.02 -6.03 -0.73
N LEU A 254 -14.06 -4.91 -1.44
CA LEU A 254 -13.01 -3.91 -1.53
C LEU A 254 -13.37 -2.73 -0.62
N ILE A 255 -12.66 -2.61 0.50
CA ILE A 255 -12.84 -1.52 1.46
C ILE A 255 -11.81 -0.43 1.18
N SER A 256 -12.27 0.73 0.72
CA SER A 256 -11.48 1.96 0.79
C SER A 256 -11.65 2.56 2.18
N ALA A 257 -10.60 2.42 3.01
CA ALA A 257 -10.67 2.70 4.44
C ALA A 257 -10.98 4.17 4.75
N SER A 258 -10.41 5.10 3.97
CA SER A 258 -10.47 6.53 4.25
C SER A 258 -11.68 7.26 3.67
N ALA A 259 -12.10 8.32 4.35
CA ALA A 259 -13.16 9.23 3.88
C ALA A 259 -12.65 10.16 2.76
N SER A 260 -13.30 10.14 1.59
CA SER A 260 -12.84 10.89 0.39
C SER A 260 -13.01 12.41 0.46
N ASP A 261 -14.01 12.87 1.21
CA ASP A 261 -14.51 14.26 1.16
C ASP A 261 -14.48 14.94 2.53
N ALA A 262 -13.71 14.41 3.49
CA ALA A 262 -13.48 15.11 4.73
C ALA A 262 -12.70 16.39 4.43
N VAL A 263 -13.42 17.51 4.26
CA VAL A 263 -12.86 18.86 4.34
C VAL A 263 -12.16 18.90 5.69
N ALA A 264 -10.82 18.95 5.72
CA ALA A 264 -9.94 18.90 6.89
C ALA A 264 -10.71 19.16 8.19
N THR A 265 -11.36 18.10 8.70
CA THR A 265 -12.35 18.29 9.74
C THR A 265 -11.57 18.25 11.02
N GLN A 266 -11.66 19.33 11.80
CA GLN A 266 -11.11 19.32 13.13
C GLN A 266 -11.91 18.30 13.95
N ARG A 267 -11.20 17.26 14.38
CA ARG A 267 -11.70 16.23 15.29
C ARG A 267 -11.25 16.57 16.70
N MET A 268 -12.04 16.16 17.67
CA MET A 268 -11.71 16.28 19.08
C MET A 268 -11.62 14.88 19.68
N SER A 269 -10.53 14.57 20.38
CA SER A 269 -10.54 13.54 21.41
C SER A 269 -10.98 14.17 22.73
N SER A 270 -11.07 13.36 23.79
CA SER A 270 -11.37 13.83 25.14
C SER A 270 -10.44 14.96 25.62
N GLU A 271 -9.20 15.00 25.11
CA GLU A 271 -8.16 15.93 25.59
C GLU A 271 -7.50 16.78 24.48
N PHE A 272 -7.50 16.32 23.22
CA PHE A 272 -6.73 16.95 22.15
C PHE A 272 -7.54 17.15 20.87
N SER A 273 -7.37 18.31 20.24
CA SER A 273 -7.85 18.57 18.90
C SER A 273 -6.85 18.06 17.85
N TRP A 274 -7.35 17.44 16.79
CA TRP A 274 -6.51 16.96 15.69
C TRP A 274 -7.23 17.13 14.35
N GLN A 275 -6.51 16.99 13.24
CA GLN A 275 -7.09 17.13 11.90
C GLN A 275 -7.03 15.81 11.16
N TYR A 276 -8.15 15.38 10.61
CA TYR A 276 -8.23 14.15 9.83
C TYR A 276 -7.49 14.26 8.50
N ILE A 277 -6.70 13.24 8.17
CA ILE A 277 -5.89 13.11 6.98
C ILE A 277 -6.38 11.88 6.18
N PRO A 278 -7.15 12.09 5.09
CA PRO A 278 -7.58 10.99 4.22
C PRO A 278 -6.38 10.25 3.61
N GLY A 279 -6.40 8.91 3.69
CA GLY A 279 -5.36 8.06 3.13
C GLY A 279 -4.03 8.17 3.85
N ALA A 280 -4.05 8.37 5.18
CA ALA A 280 -2.85 8.56 5.99
C ALA A 280 -1.84 7.40 5.84
N GLY A 281 -2.30 6.17 5.59
CA GLY A 281 -1.43 5.01 5.40
C GLY A 281 -0.70 4.95 4.06
N ASP A 282 -1.16 5.62 2.99
CA ASP A 282 -0.59 5.48 1.62
C ASP A 282 0.82 6.10 1.48
N ASP A 283 1.19 7.02 2.37
CA ASP A 283 2.43 7.80 2.29
C ASP A 283 3.14 7.85 3.65
N GLU A 284 3.18 6.70 4.31
CA GLU A 284 3.87 6.49 5.57
C GLU A 284 5.31 7.03 5.56
N GLU A 285 6.00 7.00 4.42
CA GLU A 285 7.38 7.49 4.29
C GLU A 285 7.52 8.98 4.60
N SER A 286 6.42 9.74 4.48
CA SER A 286 6.40 11.18 4.74
C SER A 286 6.24 11.54 6.21
N TRP A 287 5.77 10.62 7.07
CA TRP A 287 5.41 10.94 8.45
C TRP A 287 5.80 9.87 9.48
N ALA A 288 5.86 8.58 9.13
CA ALA A 288 5.95 7.46 10.07
C ALA A 288 7.30 7.35 10.79
N ARG A 289 8.38 7.93 10.25
CA ARG A 289 9.70 8.01 10.90
C ARG A 289 10.23 6.65 11.39
N GLY A 290 10.01 5.60 10.59
CA GLY A 290 10.43 4.23 10.92
C GLY A 290 9.42 3.43 11.75
N LEU A 291 8.32 4.04 12.19
CA LEU A 291 7.19 3.34 12.79
C LEU A 291 6.54 2.44 11.74
N THR A 292 6.38 1.16 12.05
CA THR A 292 5.70 0.19 11.20
C THR A 292 4.26 -0.02 11.66
N PRO A 293 3.35 -0.53 10.82
CA PRO A 293 1.99 -0.88 11.24
C PRO A 293 1.96 -1.81 12.47
N THR A 294 2.85 -2.80 12.52
CA THR A 294 2.96 -3.74 13.65
C THR A 294 3.32 -3.02 14.94
N LEU A 295 4.28 -2.08 14.91
CA LEU A 295 4.67 -1.30 16.07
C LEU A 295 3.56 -0.34 16.50
N PHE A 296 2.90 0.32 15.55
CA PHE A 296 1.75 1.16 15.84
C PHE A 296 0.66 0.38 16.57
N TRP A 297 0.22 -0.77 16.05
CA TRP A 297 -0.85 -1.56 16.66
C TRP A 297 -0.47 -2.17 18.00
N LYS A 298 0.82 -2.45 18.23
CA LYS A 298 1.32 -2.92 19.54
C LYS A 298 1.27 -1.82 20.61
N HIS A 299 1.42 -0.57 20.22
CA HIS A 299 1.53 0.60 21.10
C HIS A 299 0.43 1.64 20.86
N SER A 300 -0.70 1.24 20.26
CA SER A 300 -1.68 2.18 19.73
C SER A 300 -2.30 3.02 20.85
N TYR A 301 -2.66 2.42 21.98
CA TYR A 301 -3.18 3.15 23.13
C TYR A 301 -2.22 4.24 23.61
N ASP A 302 -0.97 3.87 23.91
CA ASP A 302 0.06 4.81 24.38
C ASP A 302 0.32 5.93 23.36
N LEU A 303 0.40 5.60 22.07
CA LEU A 303 0.68 6.56 20.99
C LEU A 303 -0.46 7.56 20.77
N LEU A 304 -1.71 7.10 20.90
CA LEU A 304 -2.89 7.94 20.70
C LEU A 304 -3.25 8.77 21.94
N ASP A 305 -2.78 8.36 23.11
CA ASP A 305 -2.96 9.05 24.40
C ASP A 305 -1.86 10.08 24.70
N ALA A 306 -0.63 9.86 24.21
CA ALA A 306 0.52 10.75 24.44
C ALA A 306 0.33 12.22 23.98
N GLY A 307 -0.67 12.48 23.14
CA GLY A 307 -0.96 13.81 22.61
C GLY A 307 0.07 14.31 21.59
N PRO A 308 -0.20 15.45 20.93
CA PRO A 308 0.61 15.92 19.80
C PRO A 308 2.06 16.27 20.16
N ASP A 309 2.31 16.71 21.40
CA ASP A 309 3.62 17.19 21.84
C ASP A 309 4.60 16.04 22.11
N HIS A 310 4.14 14.97 22.76
CA HIS A 310 4.99 13.83 23.14
C HIS A 310 4.99 12.68 22.11
N CYS A 311 4.01 12.63 21.20
CA CYS A 311 3.87 11.53 20.24
C CYS A 311 5.14 11.31 19.39
N ASN A 312 5.83 12.38 18.98
CA ASN A 312 7.07 12.26 18.21
C ASN A 312 8.20 11.61 19.00
N GLN A 313 8.33 11.93 20.30
CA GLN A 313 9.34 11.36 21.18
C GLN A 313 9.04 9.87 21.42
N LEU A 314 7.78 9.55 21.75
CA LEU A 314 7.36 8.19 22.00
C LEU A 314 7.56 7.28 20.78
N VAL A 315 7.28 7.76 19.56
CA VAL A 315 7.58 7.01 18.33
C VAL A 315 9.08 6.76 18.18
N ALA A 316 9.92 7.76 18.43
CA ALA A 316 11.38 7.59 18.34
C ALA A 316 11.87 6.53 19.33
N ASP A 317 11.37 6.55 20.57
CA ASP A 317 11.73 5.58 21.60
C ASP A 317 11.28 4.16 21.24
N ILE A 318 10.06 3.99 20.71
CA ILE A 318 9.54 2.68 20.26
C ILE A 318 10.37 2.13 19.12
N VAL A 319 10.65 2.95 18.09
CA VAL A 319 11.41 2.54 16.91
C VAL A 319 12.83 2.17 17.28
N GLU A 320 13.50 2.96 18.13
CA GLU A 320 14.86 2.68 18.57
C GLU A 320 14.92 1.41 19.43
N LYS A 321 13.96 1.22 20.34
CA LYS A 321 13.86 0.00 21.16
C LYS A 321 13.68 -1.26 20.28
N ASP A 322 12.84 -1.17 19.26
CA ASP A 322 12.64 -2.26 18.30
C ASP A 322 13.89 -2.53 17.46
N ARG A 323 14.58 -1.48 17.01
CA ARG A 323 15.86 -1.59 16.28
C ARG A 323 16.91 -2.31 17.12
N VAL A 324 17.11 -1.89 18.37
CA VAL A 324 18.06 -2.53 19.31
C VAL A 324 17.69 -3.99 19.57
N TYR A 325 16.41 -4.29 19.78
CA TYR A 325 15.91 -5.65 19.99
C TYR A 325 16.22 -6.58 18.81
N ARG A 326 16.08 -6.08 17.57
CA ARG A 326 16.41 -6.81 16.34
C ARG A 326 17.91 -7.03 16.17
N VAL A 327 18.73 -6.00 16.42
CA VAL A 327 20.20 -6.12 16.36
C VAL A 327 20.73 -7.15 17.37
N GLN A 328 20.19 -7.18 18.59
CA GLN A 328 20.56 -8.18 19.59
C GLN A 328 20.26 -9.63 19.17
N ARG A 329 19.35 -9.83 18.20
CA ARG A 329 19.02 -11.13 17.61
C ARG A 329 19.78 -11.44 16.32
N GLY A 330 20.76 -10.61 15.96
CA GLY A 330 21.57 -10.77 14.76
C GLY A 330 20.90 -10.25 13.49
N GLU A 331 19.79 -9.53 13.59
CA GLU A 331 19.18 -8.88 12.42
C GLU A 331 19.94 -7.60 12.07
N HIS A 332 20.19 -7.39 10.78
CA HIS A 332 20.85 -6.20 10.29
C HIS A 332 19.89 -4.99 10.29
N SER A 333 19.99 -4.13 11.31
CA SER A 333 19.17 -2.93 11.46
C SER A 333 20.04 -1.68 11.74
N PRO A 334 20.60 -1.04 10.69
CA PRO A 334 21.54 0.06 10.84
C PRO A 334 20.85 1.30 11.40
N GLN A 335 21.52 1.98 12.33
CA GLN A 335 20.98 3.20 12.96
C GLN A 335 20.95 4.38 11.99
N ILE A 336 21.86 4.41 11.02
CA ILE A 336 21.95 5.44 9.98
C ILE A 336 22.06 4.72 8.64
N THR A 337 21.15 5.02 7.73
CA THR A 337 21.25 4.58 6.33
C THR A 337 21.62 5.80 5.49
N ALA A 338 22.89 5.93 5.12
CA ALA A 338 23.29 6.94 4.14
C ALA A 338 22.84 6.47 2.76
N LYS A 339 22.00 7.25 2.07
CA LYS A 339 21.73 7.01 0.65
C LYS A 339 23.02 7.30 -0.11
N PRO A 340 23.50 6.40 -0.99
CA PRO A 340 24.59 6.72 -1.88
C PRO A 340 24.19 7.98 -2.66
N LEU A 341 25.09 8.96 -2.74
CA LEU A 341 24.90 10.09 -3.64
C LEU A 341 24.81 9.49 -5.05
N LYS A 342 23.77 9.84 -5.82
CA LYS A 342 23.63 9.44 -7.21
C LYS A 342 24.82 10.02 -7.98
N GLY A 343 25.89 9.24 -8.12
CA GLY A 343 27.02 9.58 -8.95
C GLY A 343 26.56 9.59 -10.40
N TYR A 344 26.73 10.72 -11.06
CA TYR A 344 26.92 10.73 -12.51
C TYR A 344 28.21 9.96 -12.78
N ASP A 345 28.08 8.70 -13.18
CA ASP A 345 28.55 8.25 -14.48
C ASP A 345 28.38 6.73 -14.61
N ASP A 346 27.73 6.39 -15.71
CA ASP A 346 27.65 5.07 -16.29
C ASP A 346 29.07 4.62 -16.64
N LEU A 347 29.60 3.56 -16.01
CA LEU A 347 30.65 2.70 -16.58
C LEU A 347 30.70 1.40 -15.77
N LYS A 348 30.33 0.31 -16.45
CA LYS A 348 30.45 -1.08 -15.99
C LYS A 348 31.90 -1.39 -15.60
N CYS A 349 32.10 -2.02 -14.44
CA CYS A 349 33.13 -3.05 -14.29
C CYS A 349 32.82 -3.96 -13.10
N ASN A 350 32.88 -5.27 -13.34
CA ASN A 350 32.97 -6.29 -12.30
C ASN A 350 34.31 -6.14 -11.57
N ASP A 351 34.33 -6.14 -10.24
CA ASP A 351 35.10 -7.11 -9.44
C ASP A 351 34.97 -6.86 -7.94
N ASP A 352 35.06 -7.95 -7.19
CA ASP A 352 35.24 -8.03 -5.74
C ASP A 352 36.41 -7.14 -5.28
N ARG A 353 36.13 -6.09 -4.49
CA ARG A 353 37.13 -5.50 -3.58
C ARG A 353 36.51 -5.06 -2.26
N THR A 354 36.81 -5.87 -1.24
CA THR A 354 36.92 -5.50 0.18
C THR A 354 37.26 -4.03 0.38
N SER A 355 36.40 -3.34 1.12
CA SER A 355 36.63 -1.97 1.57
C SER A 355 37.88 -1.92 2.45
N THR A 356 38.92 -1.25 1.97
CA THR A 356 40.18 -1.09 2.70
C THR A 356 39.94 -0.23 3.94
N MET A 357 39.83 -0.87 5.11
CA MET A 357 39.85 -0.22 6.42
C MET A 357 41.25 0.35 6.70
N TRP A 358 41.31 1.61 7.15
CA TRP A 358 42.52 2.17 7.74
C TRP A 358 42.28 2.37 9.23
N PRO A 359 43.01 1.67 10.12
CA PRO A 359 43.00 2.00 11.54
C PRO A 359 43.88 3.24 11.75
N MET A 360 43.36 4.22 12.48
CA MET A 360 44.19 5.31 13.00
C MET A 360 45.08 4.74 14.10
N ASN A 361 46.35 4.52 13.79
CA ASN A 361 47.40 4.47 14.80
C ASN A 361 48.71 4.97 14.19
N SER A 362 48.99 6.26 14.40
CA SER A 362 50.33 6.81 14.64
C SER A 362 50.21 8.35 14.74
N ASP A 363 50.42 8.90 15.93
CA ASP A 363 50.87 10.29 16.11
C ASP A 363 52.12 10.53 15.24
N PRO A 364 52.32 11.72 14.61
CA PRO A 364 52.90 12.84 15.37
C PRO A 364 52.57 14.28 14.88
N CYS A 365 52.73 15.22 15.83
CA CYS A 365 53.33 16.56 15.71
C CYS A 365 52.92 17.55 14.60
N THR A 366 52.40 18.70 15.07
CA THR A 366 52.74 20.08 14.68
C THR A 366 53.52 20.29 13.37
N SER A 367 52.84 20.81 12.34
CA SER A 367 53.25 22.03 11.62
C SER A 367 52.16 22.44 10.64
N ALA A 368 51.79 23.71 10.68
CA ALA A 368 50.94 24.34 9.70
C ALA A 368 51.64 24.33 8.33
N THR A 369 50.95 23.86 7.29
CA THR A 369 51.09 24.37 5.92
C THR A 369 49.85 24.00 5.10
N ASP A 370 49.37 25.00 4.37
CA ASP A 370 48.22 24.95 3.48
C ASP A 370 48.25 23.75 2.51
N ALA A 371 47.18 22.98 2.52
CA ALA A 371 46.77 22.16 1.39
C ALA A 371 45.26 22.35 1.18
N GLN A 372 44.93 23.23 0.23
CA GLN A 372 43.59 23.33 -0.31
C GLN A 372 43.20 21.96 -0.88
N CYS A 373 42.24 21.29 -0.23
CA CYS A 373 41.49 20.20 -0.84
C CYS A 373 40.01 20.56 -0.80
N SER A 374 39.53 21.04 -1.94
CA SER A 374 38.14 21.19 -2.27
C SER A 374 37.48 19.82 -2.36
N ASN A 375 36.71 19.43 -1.35
CA ASN A 375 35.59 18.52 -1.52
C ASN A 375 34.64 18.69 -0.33
N SER A 376 33.43 19.17 -0.58
CA SER A 376 32.36 19.32 0.41
C SER A 376 31.74 17.95 0.74
N GLY A 377 32.55 17.04 1.26
CA GLY A 377 32.11 15.76 1.79
C GLY A 377 31.81 15.88 3.27
N HIS A 378 30.66 15.36 3.71
CA HIS A 378 30.34 15.25 5.13
C HIS A 378 31.41 14.40 5.83
N LEU A 379 32.16 15.00 6.75
CA LEU A 379 33.14 14.29 7.57
C LEU A 379 32.38 13.41 8.57
N LEU A 380 32.54 12.09 8.46
CA LEU A 380 32.09 11.10 9.44
C LEU A 380 33.27 10.78 10.38
N PHE A 381 33.08 11.02 11.66
CA PHE A 381 34.02 10.75 12.75
C PHE A 381 33.52 9.57 13.57
N TRP A 382 34.39 8.64 13.95
CA TRP A 382 34.02 7.50 14.80
C TRP A 382 34.49 7.74 16.23
N ILE A 383 33.63 7.49 17.22
CA ILE A 383 34.00 7.62 18.63
C ILE A 383 34.70 6.33 19.08
N GLY A 384 36.03 6.31 18.99
CA GLY A 384 36.87 5.23 19.50
C GLY A 384 36.48 3.84 18.94
N THR A 385 36.43 2.82 19.80
CA THR A 385 35.98 1.45 19.44
C THR A 385 34.47 1.26 19.53
N SER A 386 33.72 2.29 19.92
CA SER A 386 32.27 2.23 19.86
C SER A 386 31.87 2.40 18.40
N ASN A 387 31.03 1.51 17.87
CA ASN A 387 30.50 1.58 16.49
C ASN A 387 29.53 2.78 16.29
N LEU A 388 29.84 3.93 16.88
CA LEU A 388 29.12 5.19 16.84
C LEU A 388 29.86 6.15 15.89
N ALA A 389 29.19 6.51 14.80
CA ALA A 389 29.64 7.54 13.88
C ALA A 389 28.92 8.87 14.16
N VAL A 390 29.67 9.96 14.16
CA VAL A 390 29.24 11.34 14.32
C VAL A 390 29.58 12.09 13.04
N SER A 391 28.63 12.82 12.48
CA SER A 391 28.87 13.66 11.30
C SER A 391 28.57 15.12 11.65
N SER A 392 29.41 16.05 11.18
CA SER A 392 29.12 17.48 11.30
C SER A 392 28.24 17.93 10.12
N THR A 393 27.03 18.40 10.42
CA THR A 393 26.21 19.12 9.45
C THR A 393 26.63 20.59 9.45
N LEU A 394 27.51 20.98 8.53
CA LEU A 394 27.72 22.39 8.20
C LEU A 394 26.46 22.91 7.50
N GLN A 395 25.53 23.50 8.26
CA GLN A 395 24.51 24.38 7.69
C GLN A 395 25.21 25.66 7.21
N GLY A 396 25.39 25.79 5.89
CA GLY A 396 25.82 27.04 5.29
C GLY A 396 24.77 28.13 5.55
N LEU A 397 25.07 29.05 6.45
CA LEU A 397 24.45 30.37 6.50
C LEU A 397 24.73 31.06 5.15
N LYS A 398 23.72 31.13 4.28
CA LYS A 398 23.74 32.04 3.14
C LYS A 398 23.26 33.41 3.63
N GLY A 399 24.20 34.36 3.72
CA GLY A 399 23.91 35.79 3.81
C GLY A 399 23.31 36.32 2.53
#